data_AF-A0A1F3SS56-F1
#
_entry.id   AF-A0A1F3SS56-F1
#
_cell.length_a   1.000
_cell.length_b   1.000
_cell.length_c   1.000
_cell.angle_alpha   90.00
_cell.angle_beta   90.00
_cell.angle_gamma   90.00
#
_symmetry.space_group_name_H-M   'P 1'
#
loop_
_entity.id
_entity.type
_entity.pdbx_description
1 polymer ?
#
loop_
_entity_poly.entity_id
_entity_poly.type
_entity_poly.pdbx_seq_one_letter_code
_entity_poly.pdbx_strand_id
1 'polypeptide(L)'
;MQTTEFSEKVALFYYFSFLDESRAQLASALTLKKIRQENITQKKSQQNLTGRDLVRITNNMSKKLGRDVQPTSLAFSAGHIVLPKNSNWGPWFEFRKVANEKEFSAVLYARILKISDSEIAEGLNTSLGTVQYRIGRGLKTLGGICVSGRKNAK
;
A
#
# COMPACT_ATOMS: atom_id res chain seq x y z
N MET A 1 -18.01 -0.19 4.57
CA MET A 1 -16.80 -0.04 5.40
C MET A 1 -17.08 1.04 6.43
N GLN A 2 -16.87 0.78 7.72
CA GLN A 2 -17.00 1.82 8.74
C GLN A 2 -15.88 2.86 8.55
N THR A 3 -16.10 4.12 8.94
CA THR A 3 -15.12 5.21 8.74
C THR A 3 -13.77 4.96 9.44
N THR A 4 -13.80 4.26 10.58
CA THR A 4 -12.60 3.83 11.31
C THR A 4 -11.82 2.77 10.51
N GLU A 5 -12.51 1.73 10.03
CA GLU A 5 -11.92 0.66 9.19
C GLU A 5 -11.27 1.24 7.91
N PHE A 6 -11.88 2.28 7.31
CA PHE A 6 -11.29 2.97 6.17
C PHE A 6 -9.99 3.70 6.52
N SER A 7 -9.99 4.43 7.63
CA SER A 7 -8.82 5.18 8.07
C SER A 7 -7.66 4.23 8.41
N GLU A 8 -7.95 3.09 9.02
CA GLU A 8 -6.99 2.02 9.29
C GLU A 8 -6.40 1.45 8.00
N LYS A 9 -7.22 1.11 7.00
CA LYS A 9 -6.70 0.58 5.72
C LYS A 9 -5.85 1.61 4.96
N VAL A 10 -6.17 2.90 5.07
CA VAL A 10 -5.31 3.98 4.53
C VAL A 10 -3.98 4.04 5.26
N ALA A 11 -3.98 3.94 6.60
CA ALA A 11 -2.76 3.92 7.39
C ALA A 11 -1.89 2.70 7.06
N LEU A 12 -2.50 1.51 6.99
CA LEU A 12 -1.82 0.28 6.58
C LEU A 12 -1.25 0.41 5.16
N PHE A 13 -2.01 0.99 4.22
CA PHE A 13 -1.52 1.21 2.87
C PHE A 13 -0.18 1.95 2.88
N TYR A 14 -0.11 3.11 3.52
CA TYR A 14 1.10 3.92 3.54
C TYR A 14 2.21 3.32 4.40
N TYR A 15 1.86 2.67 5.51
CA TYR A 15 2.84 1.99 6.36
C TYR A 15 3.59 0.91 5.59
N PHE A 16 2.87 0.00 4.92
CA PHE A 16 3.50 -1.07 4.13
C PHE A 16 4.14 -0.55 2.83
N SER A 17 3.65 0.57 2.28
CA SER A 17 4.22 1.17 1.06
C SER A 17 5.49 1.97 1.32
N PHE A 18 5.60 2.64 2.47
CA PHE A 18 6.73 3.52 2.80
C PHE A 18 7.73 2.93 3.76
N LEU A 19 7.31 1.96 4.58
CA LEU A 19 8.13 1.36 5.65
C LEU A 19 8.89 2.46 6.40
N ASP A 20 8.17 3.51 6.76
CA ASP A 20 8.62 4.68 7.50
C ASP A 20 7.36 5.20 8.19
N GLU A 21 7.34 5.10 9.51
CA GLU A 21 6.16 5.42 10.31
C GLU A 21 5.80 6.91 10.19
N SER A 22 6.77 7.80 10.30
CA SER A 22 6.60 9.25 10.21
C SER A 22 5.99 9.64 8.85
N ARG A 23 6.54 9.10 7.76
CA ARG A 23 6.01 9.35 6.41
C ARG A 23 4.63 8.75 6.21
N ALA A 24 4.41 7.54 6.72
CA ALA A 24 3.12 6.87 6.62
C ALA A 24 2.02 7.65 7.36
N GLN A 25 2.30 8.14 8.57
CA GLN A 25 1.38 8.97 9.34
C GLN A 25 1.03 10.26 8.61
N LEU A 26 2.03 11.00 8.10
CA LEU A 26 1.81 12.24 7.36
C LEU A 26 0.98 12.00 6.10
N ALA A 27 1.31 10.98 5.29
CA ALA A 27 0.59 10.65 4.07
C ALA A 27 -0.86 10.23 4.34
N SER A 28 -1.08 9.47 5.42
CA SER A 28 -2.40 9.07 5.88
C SER A 28 -3.22 10.28 6.29
N ALA A 29 -2.65 11.18 7.10
CA ALA A 29 -3.31 12.40 7.56
C ALA A 29 -3.68 13.31 6.37
N LEU A 30 -2.77 13.51 5.41
CA LEU A 30 -3.02 14.29 4.20
C LEU A 30 -4.14 13.68 3.35
N THR A 31 -4.12 12.36 3.18
CA THR A 31 -5.14 11.63 2.41
C THR A 31 -6.51 11.76 3.06
N LEU A 32 -6.61 11.52 4.37
CA LEU A 32 -7.86 11.63 5.11
C LEU A 32 -8.39 13.08 5.15
N LYS A 33 -7.49 14.07 5.31
CA LYS A 33 -7.87 15.49 5.24
C LYS A 33 -8.47 15.83 3.88
N LYS A 34 -7.85 15.36 2.80
CA LYS A 34 -8.36 15.59 1.44
C LYS A 34 -9.73 14.96 1.22
N ILE A 35 -9.95 13.73 1.69
CA ILE A 35 -11.25 13.05 1.62
C ILE A 35 -12.31 13.86 2.38
N ARG A 36 -11.98 14.34 3.59
CA ARG A 36 -12.90 15.19 4.37
C ARG A 36 -13.26 16.46 3.61
N GLN A 37 -12.27 17.13 3.00
CA GLN A 37 -12.50 18.33 2.20
C GLN A 37 -13.40 18.04 0.98
N GLU A 38 -13.13 16.97 0.23
CA GLU A 38 -13.92 16.58 -0.93
C GLU A 38 -15.38 16.25 -0.53
N ASN A 39 -15.59 15.59 0.62
CA ASN A 39 -16.93 15.28 1.13
C ASN A 39 -17.70 16.54 1.55
N ILE A 40 -17.03 17.51 2.18
CA ILE A 40 -17.61 18.81 2.56
C ILE A 40 -18.03 19.58 1.30
N THR A 41 -17.14 19.68 0.30
CA THR A 41 -17.41 20.41 -0.94
C THR A 41 -18.56 19.79 -1.74
N GLN A 42 -18.66 18.46 -1.76
CA GLN A 42 -19.69 17.76 -2.54
C GLN A 42 -21.05 17.64 -1.83
N LYS A 43 -21.22 18.20 -0.61
CA LYS A 43 -22.42 18.04 0.24
C LYS A 43 -22.91 16.58 0.33
N LYS A 44 -21.99 15.62 0.21
CA LYS A 44 -22.31 14.19 0.25
C LYS A 44 -22.35 13.78 1.72
N SER A 45 -23.56 13.54 2.25
CA SER A 45 -23.74 12.83 3.52
C SER A 45 -22.91 11.56 3.50
N GLN A 46 -22.11 11.36 4.56
CA GLN A 46 -21.28 10.19 4.89
C GLN A 46 -21.46 9.02 3.91
N GLN A 47 -20.81 9.10 2.74
CA GLN A 47 -20.88 8.01 1.77
C GLN A 47 -20.13 6.81 2.35
N ASN A 48 -20.72 5.63 2.20
CA ASN A 48 -20.06 4.36 2.48
C ASN A 48 -18.84 4.24 1.55
N LEU A 49 -17.67 4.64 2.04
CA LEU A 49 -16.41 4.51 1.30
C LEU A 49 -16.16 3.02 1.05
N THR A 50 -15.98 2.67 -0.23
CA THR A 50 -15.78 1.28 -0.69
C THR A 50 -14.29 0.96 -0.83
N GLY A 51 -13.95 -0.32 -1.04
CA GLY A 51 -12.57 -0.70 -1.35
C GLY A 51 -12.06 -0.05 -2.63
N ARG A 52 -12.93 0.11 -3.63
CA ARG A 52 -12.65 0.86 -4.86
C ARG A 52 -12.20 2.30 -4.57
N ASP A 53 -12.92 3.00 -3.69
CA ASP A 53 -12.58 4.39 -3.35
C ASP A 53 -11.21 4.47 -2.69
N LEU A 54 -10.91 3.53 -1.78
CA LEU A 54 -9.60 3.44 -1.16
C LEU A 54 -8.52 3.33 -2.23
N VAL A 55 -8.61 2.32 -3.10
CA VAL A 55 -7.64 2.06 -4.17
C VAL A 55 -7.43 3.29 -5.05
N ARG A 56 -8.51 3.92 -5.49
CA ARG A 56 -8.47 5.12 -6.34
C ARG A 56 -7.74 6.27 -5.65
N ILE A 57 -8.12 6.56 -4.40
CA ILE A 57 -7.59 7.69 -3.65
C ILE A 57 -6.11 7.47 -3.32
N THR A 58 -5.75 6.30 -2.78
CA THR A 58 -4.37 5.99 -2.39
C THR A 58 -3.46 5.91 -3.61
N ASN A 59 -3.88 5.34 -4.74
CA ASN A 59 -3.10 5.33 -5.98
C ASN A 59 -2.86 6.73 -6.56
N ASN A 60 -3.86 7.62 -6.46
CA ASN A 60 -3.69 8.99 -6.94
C ASN A 60 -2.82 9.83 -6.01
N MET A 61 -2.93 9.61 -4.70
CA MET A 61 -2.12 10.30 -3.71
C MET A 61 -0.68 9.77 -3.67
N SER A 62 -0.46 8.46 -3.80
CA SER A 62 0.87 7.87 -3.84
C SER A 62 1.69 8.38 -5.02
N LYS A 63 1.09 8.55 -6.20
CA LYS A 63 1.76 9.16 -7.36
C LYS A 63 2.16 10.62 -7.13
N LYS A 64 1.39 11.35 -6.33
CA LYS A 64 1.70 12.75 -5.99
C LYS A 64 2.79 12.84 -4.93
N LEU A 65 2.72 11.97 -3.91
CA LEU A 65 3.68 11.92 -2.81
C LEU A 65 5.00 11.22 -3.20
N GLY A 66 4.98 10.34 -4.20
CA GLY A 66 6.13 9.59 -4.68
C GLY A 66 7.03 10.32 -5.66
N ARG A 67 6.66 11.52 -6.14
CA ARG A 67 7.53 12.34 -7.03
C ARG A 67 8.72 12.98 -6.32
N ASP A 68 8.68 13.11 -4.99
CA ASP A 68 9.72 13.78 -4.20
C ASP A 68 10.63 12.82 -3.41
N VAL A 69 10.46 11.50 -3.58
CA VAL A 69 11.10 10.53 -2.68
C VAL A 69 11.91 9.53 -3.49
N GLN A 70 13.14 9.94 -3.83
CA GLN A 70 14.18 8.93 -4.03
C GLN A 70 14.32 8.14 -2.72
N PRO A 71 14.50 6.81 -2.76
CA PRO A 71 14.93 6.08 -1.60
C PRO A 71 16.34 6.58 -1.28
N THR A 72 16.44 7.62 -0.43
CA THR A 72 17.68 7.94 0.25
C THR A 72 18.13 6.61 0.84
N SER A 73 19.36 6.19 0.50
CA SER A 73 20.02 5.00 1.04
C SER A 73 19.51 4.74 2.45
N LEU A 74 19.09 3.51 2.77
CA LEU A 74 18.56 3.02 4.06
C LEU A 74 19.36 3.48 5.30
N ALA A 75 19.45 4.77 5.53
CA ALA A 75 19.90 5.42 6.73
C ALA A 75 18.64 5.49 7.56
N PHE A 76 18.45 4.44 8.34
CA PHE A 76 17.56 4.41 9.49
C PHE A 76 17.91 5.61 10.39
N SER A 77 17.30 6.74 10.09
CA SER A 77 17.45 7.98 10.84
C SER A 77 16.04 8.55 11.00
N ALA A 78 15.56 8.49 12.24
CA ALA A 78 14.31 9.06 12.76
C ALA A 78 12.98 8.41 12.33
N GLY A 79 12.75 7.18 12.82
CA GLY A 79 11.43 6.54 12.89
C GLY A 79 11.56 5.04 13.08
N HIS A 80 11.75 4.58 14.31
CA HIS A 80 11.89 3.15 14.61
C HIS A 80 10.60 2.42 14.23
N ILE A 81 10.56 1.79 13.06
CA ILE A 81 9.52 0.80 12.77
C ILE A 81 9.63 -0.29 13.85
N VAL A 82 8.66 -0.33 14.76
CA VAL A 82 8.58 -1.40 15.77
C VAL A 82 8.02 -2.64 15.08
N LEU A 83 8.92 -3.49 14.60
CA LEU A 83 8.56 -4.78 14.03
C LEU A 83 8.27 -5.79 15.17
N PRO A 84 7.26 -6.65 15.04
CA PRO A 84 7.00 -7.70 16.01
C PRO A 84 8.24 -8.57 16.25
N LYS A 85 8.51 -8.93 17.51
CA LYS A 85 9.62 -9.83 17.84
C LYS A 85 9.44 -11.16 17.07
N ASN A 86 10.53 -11.70 16.53
CA ASN A 86 10.58 -12.95 15.74
C ASN A 86 9.89 -12.92 14.37
N SER A 87 9.57 -11.75 13.82
CA SER A 87 9.03 -11.64 12.46
C SER A 87 10.13 -11.34 11.44
N ASN A 88 10.21 -12.14 10.37
CA ASN A 88 11.19 -11.93 9.29
C ASN A 88 10.61 -11.01 8.21
N TRP A 89 10.96 -9.73 8.27
CA TRP A 89 10.53 -8.71 7.31
C TRP A 89 11.48 -8.54 6.13
N GLY A 90 12.66 -9.17 6.15
CA GLY A 90 13.66 -9.11 5.08
C GLY A 90 13.06 -9.32 3.68
N PRO A 91 12.25 -10.38 3.46
CA PRO A 91 11.61 -10.61 2.17
C PRO A 91 10.67 -9.49 1.73
N TRP A 92 9.97 -8.84 2.66
CA TRP A 92 9.08 -7.73 2.33
C TRP A 92 9.86 -6.47 1.93
N PHE A 93 10.96 -6.18 2.64
CA PHE A 93 11.86 -5.08 2.28
C PHE A 93 12.45 -5.27 0.88
N GLU A 94 12.95 -6.47 0.58
CA GLU A 94 13.50 -6.79 -0.74
C GLU A 94 12.43 -6.79 -1.82
N PHE A 95 11.23 -7.30 -1.53
CA PHE A 95 10.11 -7.25 -2.47
C PHE A 95 9.74 -5.82 -2.85
N ARG A 96 9.68 -4.90 -1.87
CA ARG A 96 9.43 -3.48 -2.14
C ARG A 96 10.49 -2.85 -3.04
N LYS A 97 11.77 -3.23 -2.92
CA LYS A 97 12.86 -2.69 -3.73
C LYS A 97 12.82 -3.21 -5.18
N VAL A 98 12.51 -4.48 -5.37
CA VAL A 98 12.70 -5.17 -6.65
C VAL A 98 11.41 -5.26 -7.47
N ALA A 99 10.23 -5.28 -6.83
CA ALA A 99 8.97 -5.40 -7.54
C ALA A 99 8.63 -4.13 -8.33
N ASN A 100 7.96 -4.31 -9.47
CA ASN A 100 7.34 -3.20 -10.17
C ASN A 100 6.30 -2.53 -9.25
N GLU A 101 6.26 -1.19 -9.22
CA GLU A 101 5.32 -0.43 -8.37
C GLU A 101 3.87 -0.91 -8.52
N LYS A 102 3.44 -1.19 -9.75
CA LYS A 102 2.06 -1.66 -10.02
C LYS A 102 1.80 -3.06 -9.49
N GLU A 103 2.81 -3.93 -9.51
CA GLU A 103 2.73 -5.29 -8.95
C GLU A 103 2.73 -5.25 -7.43
N PHE A 104 3.63 -4.44 -6.85
CA PHE A 104 3.72 -4.22 -5.42
C PHE A 104 2.40 -3.67 -4.85
N SER A 105 1.87 -2.59 -5.42
CA SER A 105 0.59 -2.02 -4.98
C SER A 105 -0.57 -3.01 -5.14
N ALA A 106 -0.61 -3.78 -6.24
CA ALA A 106 -1.67 -4.77 -6.44
C ALA A 106 -1.65 -5.88 -5.36
N VAL A 107 -0.46 -6.39 -5.02
CA VAL A 107 -0.29 -7.36 -3.92
C VAL A 107 -0.70 -6.74 -2.58
N LEU A 108 -0.33 -5.49 -2.34
CA LEU A 108 -0.66 -4.79 -1.10
C LEU A 108 -2.19 -4.63 -0.93
N TYR A 109 -2.90 -4.16 -1.97
CA TYR A 109 -4.35 -4.05 -1.94
C TYR A 109 -5.04 -5.41 -1.71
N ALA A 110 -4.62 -6.45 -2.44
CA ALA A 110 -5.29 -7.74 -2.41
C ALA A 110 -4.98 -8.57 -1.15
N ARG A 111 -3.72 -8.56 -0.69
CA ARG A 111 -3.26 -9.48 0.37
C ARG A 111 -3.13 -8.84 1.75
N ILE A 112 -2.81 -7.55 1.81
CA ILE A 112 -2.70 -6.85 3.09
C ILE A 112 -4.03 -6.18 3.43
N LEU A 113 -4.61 -5.44 2.48
CA LEU A 113 -5.86 -4.69 2.72
C LEU A 113 -7.12 -5.51 2.45
N LYS A 114 -6.97 -6.73 1.90
CA LYS A 114 -8.06 -7.68 1.60
C LYS A 114 -9.16 -7.07 0.73
N ILE A 115 -8.78 -6.23 -0.23
CA ILE A 115 -9.71 -5.64 -1.21
C ILE A 115 -9.91 -6.63 -2.35
N SER A 116 -11.15 -6.75 -2.83
CA SER A 116 -11.47 -7.67 -3.93
C SER A 116 -10.79 -7.23 -5.24
N ASP A 117 -10.39 -8.20 -6.07
CA ASP A 117 -9.73 -7.92 -7.35
C ASP A 117 -10.60 -7.04 -8.27
N SER A 118 -11.93 -7.17 -8.20
CA SER A 118 -12.88 -6.32 -8.93
C SER A 118 -12.85 -4.86 -8.45
N GLU A 119 -12.86 -4.63 -7.14
CA GLU A 119 -12.75 -3.28 -6.59
C GLU A 119 -11.39 -2.65 -6.89
N ILE A 120 -10.32 -3.45 -6.90
CA ILE A 120 -8.98 -3.00 -7.31
C ILE A 120 -8.99 -2.60 -8.79
N ALA A 121 -9.59 -3.42 -9.65
CA ALA A 121 -9.69 -3.15 -11.09
C ALA A 121 -10.46 -1.86 -11.36
N GLU A 122 -11.60 -1.67 -10.71
CA GLU A 122 -12.39 -0.44 -10.78
C GLU A 122 -11.63 0.78 -10.23
N GLY A 123 -10.95 0.64 -9.10
CA GLY A 123 -10.22 1.72 -8.45
C GLY A 123 -8.99 2.17 -9.24
N LEU A 124 -8.34 1.24 -9.95
CA LEU A 124 -7.19 1.51 -10.82
C LEU A 124 -7.58 1.84 -12.26
N ASN A 125 -8.87 1.78 -12.61
CA ASN A 125 -9.38 1.91 -13.97
C ASN A 125 -8.67 0.98 -14.97
N THR A 126 -8.66 -0.32 -14.66
CA THR A 126 -7.99 -1.35 -15.48
C THR A 126 -8.82 -2.64 -15.51
N SER A 127 -8.45 -3.62 -16.35
CA SER A 127 -9.19 -4.88 -16.43
C SER A 127 -8.88 -5.80 -15.24
N LEU A 128 -9.86 -6.63 -14.88
CA LEU A 128 -9.69 -7.67 -13.85
C LEU A 128 -8.49 -8.57 -14.14
N GLY A 129 -8.32 -9.00 -15.40
CA GLY A 129 -7.18 -9.81 -15.82
C GLY A 129 -5.83 -9.11 -15.62
N THR A 130 -5.77 -7.79 -15.81
CA THR A 130 -4.55 -7.00 -15.53
C THR A 130 -4.21 -6.99 -14.04
N VAL A 131 -5.22 -6.86 -13.18
CA VAL A 131 -5.04 -6.93 -11.71
C VAL A 131 -4.54 -8.31 -11.30
N GLN A 132 -5.21 -9.38 -11.75
CA GLN A 132 -4.82 -10.75 -11.45
C GLN A 132 -3.41 -11.08 -11.93
N TYR A 133 -3.04 -10.62 -13.13
CA TYR A 133 -1.68 -10.74 -13.65
C TYR A 133 -0.66 -10.06 -12.74
N ARG A 134 -0.90 -8.80 -12.33
CA ARG A 134 -0.01 -8.05 -11.44
C ARG A 134 0.13 -8.70 -10.07
N ILE A 135 -0.97 -9.17 -9.48
CA ILE A 135 -0.95 -9.91 -8.22
C ILE A 135 -0.13 -11.19 -8.38
N GLY A 136 -0.41 -11.99 -9.41
CA GLY A 136 0.28 -13.25 -9.67
C GLY A 136 1.78 -13.06 -9.90
N ARG A 137 2.17 -12.04 -10.66
CA ARG A 137 3.59 -11.72 -10.90
C ARG A 137 4.27 -11.23 -9.63
N GLY A 138 3.64 -10.32 -8.88
CA GLY A 138 4.16 -9.84 -7.61
C GLY A 138 4.35 -10.96 -6.58
N LEU A 139 3.38 -11.88 -6.46
CA LEU A 139 3.49 -13.04 -5.57
C LEU A 139 4.58 -14.02 -5.99
N LYS A 140 4.78 -14.23 -7.30
CA LYS A 140 5.91 -15.04 -7.80
C LYS A 140 7.26 -14.41 -7.42
N THR A 141 7.39 -13.09 -7.56
CA THR A 141 8.60 -12.35 -7.15
C THR A 141 8.84 -12.49 -5.65
N LEU A 142 7.82 -12.23 -4.82
CA LEU A 142 7.92 -12.38 -3.36
C LEU A 142 8.27 -13.82 -2.96
N GLY A 143 7.64 -14.82 -3.57
CA GLY A 143 7.94 -16.23 -3.35
C GLY A 143 9.39 -16.59 -3.67
N GLY A 144 9.92 -16.08 -4.79
CA GLY A 144 11.32 -16.25 -5.16
C GLY A 144 12.29 -15.68 -4.12
N ILE A 145 12.02 -14.47 -3.63
CA ILE A 145 12.82 -13.83 -2.57
C ILE A 145 12.80 -14.67 -1.29
N CYS A 146 11.62 -15.15 -0.87
CA CYS A 146 11.47 -16.00 0.31
C CYS A 146 12.27 -17.31 0.19
N VAL A 147 12.29 -17.94 -0.99
CA VAL A 147 13.03 -19.19 -1.22
C VAL A 147 14.54 -18.93 -1.24
N SER A 148 15.01 -17.89 -1.92
CA SER A 148 16.43 -17.53 -1.97
C SER A 148 16.97 -17.12 -0.59
N GLY A 149 16.20 -16.36 0.19
CA GLY A 149 16.57 -15.99 1.56
C GLY A 149 16.72 -17.21 2.48
N ARG A 150 15.94 -18.28 2.28
CA ARG A 150 16.10 -19.55 3.01
C ARG A 150 17.35 -20.33 2.62
N LYS A 151 17.79 -20.23 1.34
CA LYS A 151 18.99 -20.92 0.86
C LYS A 151 20.28 -20.31 1.41
N ASN A 152 20.32 -18.99 1.61
CA ASN A 152 21.48 -18.26 2.12
C ASN A 152 21.58 -18.26 3.67
N ALA A 153 20.58 -18.78 4.37
CA ALA A 153 20.54 -18.89 5.83
C ALA A 153 20.87 -20.30 6.35
N LYS A 154 21.21 -21.23 5.46
CA LYS A 154 21.78 -22.55 5.76
C LYS A 154 23.27 -22.51 5.57
#